data_AF-K1TH08-F1
#
_entry.id   AF-K1TH08-F1
#
_cell.length_a   1.000
_cell.length_b   1.000
_cell.length_c   1.000
_cell.angle_alpha   90.00
_cell.angle_beta   90.00
_cell.angle_gamma   90.00
#
_symmetry.space_group_name_H-M   'P 1'
#
loop_
_entity.id
_entity.type
_entity.pdbx_description
1 polymer ?
#
loop_
_entity_poly.entity_id
_entity_poly.type
_entity_poly.pdbx_seq_one_letter_code
_entity_poly.pdbx_strand_id
1 'polypeptide(L)'
;MSIVEYLSENYEIEKELAKGKYIAEYDRRITYPVGVHVYFEGQIHEVIRSVSGYRKPATVVYWEESSDIRVDAGQVVNYSQFNTYYPGDKVNYNGIVYTCLNENGYKFDDVRIPLVGGWIEAEASLWQPVEYPLWAVVEYEGAFYTLMTL
;
A
#
# COMPACT_ATOMS: atom_id res chain seq x y z
N MET A 1 -16.33 37.98 -9.66
CA MET A 1 -16.64 36.61 -10.10
C MET A 1 -15.33 35.86 -10.24
N SER A 2 -15.09 34.92 -9.33
CA SER A 2 -13.96 34.00 -9.41
C SER A 2 -14.16 33.04 -10.59
N ILE A 3 -13.07 32.54 -11.17
CA ILE A 3 -13.14 31.50 -12.21
C ILE A 3 -13.85 30.25 -11.68
N VAL A 4 -13.75 29.97 -10.38
CA VAL A 4 -14.44 28.86 -9.71
C VAL A 4 -15.95 29.08 -9.71
N GLU A 5 -16.43 30.28 -9.39
CA GLU A 5 -17.87 30.60 -9.37
C GLU A 5 -18.49 30.48 -10.76
N TYR A 6 -17.82 31.05 -11.78
CA TYR A 6 -18.28 30.97 -13.16
C TYR A 6 -18.33 29.52 -13.68
N LEU A 7 -17.32 28.72 -13.34
CA LEU A 7 -17.26 27.32 -13.77
C LEU A 7 -18.29 26.46 -13.06
N SER A 8 -18.54 26.65 -11.76
CA SER A 8 -19.56 25.92 -11.03
C SER A 8 -20.99 26.28 -11.44
N GLU A 9 -21.24 27.52 -11.88
CA GLU A 9 -22.56 27.96 -12.35
C GLU A 9 -22.90 27.48 -13.77
N ASN A 10 -21.88 27.34 -14.64
CA ASN A 10 -22.08 27.02 -16.06
C ASN A 10 -21.66 25.60 -16.45
N TYR A 11 -20.92 24.90 -15.58
CA TYR A 11 -20.41 23.55 -15.80
C TYR A 11 -20.52 22.72 -14.51
N GLU A 12 -20.62 21.41 -14.63
CA GLU A 12 -20.62 20.50 -13.48
C GLU A 12 -19.19 20.24 -12.97
N ILE A 13 -18.39 21.30 -12.81
CA ILE A 13 -16.94 21.21 -12.50
C ILE A 13 -16.70 20.42 -11.21
N GLU A 14 -17.59 20.53 -10.22
CA GLU A 14 -17.50 19.76 -8.96
C GLU A 14 -17.70 18.25 -9.18
N LYS A 15 -18.59 17.86 -10.11
CA LYS A 15 -18.74 16.44 -10.49
C LYS A 15 -17.53 15.94 -11.26
N GLU A 16 -16.96 16.75 -12.14
CA GLU A 16 -15.73 16.40 -12.86
C GLU A 16 -14.53 16.27 -11.91
N LEU A 17 -14.38 17.17 -10.94
CA LEU A 17 -13.36 17.08 -9.89
C LEU A 17 -13.53 15.84 -9.01
N ALA A 18 -14.77 15.40 -8.80
CA ALA A 18 -15.05 14.18 -8.06
C ALA A 18 -14.73 12.88 -8.84
N LYS A 19 -14.57 12.95 -10.17
CA LYS A 19 -14.14 11.79 -10.98
C LYS A 19 -12.72 11.34 -10.68
N GLY A 20 -11.89 12.18 -10.06
CA GLY A 20 -10.52 11.84 -9.70
C GLY A 20 -10.17 12.32 -8.30
N LYS A 21 -9.89 11.41 -7.37
CA LYS A 21 -9.34 11.79 -6.07
C LYS A 21 -7.82 11.86 -6.15
N TYR A 22 -7.27 13.01 -5.76
CA TYR A 22 -5.84 13.20 -5.60
C TYR A 22 -5.25 12.16 -4.64
N ILE A 23 -4.16 11.50 -5.06
CA ILE A 23 -3.41 10.54 -4.26
C ILE A 23 -2.27 11.30 -3.56
N ALA A 24 -2.37 11.41 -2.25
CA ALA A 24 -1.37 12.08 -1.42
C ALA A 24 -0.20 11.15 -1.05
N GLU A 25 0.93 11.77 -0.70
CA GLU A 25 2.04 11.07 -0.04
C GLU A 25 1.59 10.41 1.27
N TYR A 26 2.18 9.26 1.56
CA TYR A 26 1.98 8.55 2.81
C TYR A 26 2.38 9.39 4.03
N ASP A 27 1.50 9.44 5.02
CA ASP A 27 1.68 10.12 6.30
C ASP A 27 1.35 9.16 7.44
N ARG A 28 2.34 8.96 8.32
CA ARG A 28 2.21 8.07 9.49
C ARG A 28 1.12 8.47 10.48
N ARG A 29 0.60 9.70 10.42
CA ARG A 29 -0.44 10.23 11.31
C ARG A 29 -1.86 9.87 10.86
N ILE A 30 -2.02 9.40 9.63
CA ILE A 30 -3.32 9.12 9.02
C ILE A 30 -3.64 7.63 9.15
N THR A 31 -4.91 7.28 9.45
CA THR A 31 -5.39 5.90 9.32
C THR A 31 -6.07 5.75 7.98
N TYR A 32 -5.64 4.77 7.18
CA TYR A 32 -6.12 4.57 5.83
C TYR A 32 -7.21 3.50 5.79
N PRO A 33 -8.43 3.83 5.33
CA PRO A 33 -9.49 2.84 5.12
C PRO A 33 -9.25 2.02 3.84
N VAL A 34 -9.97 0.90 3.72
CA VAL A 34 -9.93 0.02 2.54
C VAL A 34 -10.34 0.77 1.27
N GLY A 35 -9.64 0.54 0.16
CA GLY A 35 -9.90 1.12 -1.17
C GLY A 35 -9.24 2.48 -1.42
N VAL A 36 -8.53 3.04 -0.43
CA VAL A 36 -7.75 4.27 -0.62
C VAL A 36 -6.43 3.96 -1.29
N HIS A 37 -6.01 4.82 -2.20
CA HIS A 37 -4.68 4.79 -2.80
C HIS A 37 -3.75 5.79 -2.10
N VAL A 38 -2.48 5.43 -1.95
CA VAL A 38 -1.46 6.25 -1.31
C VAL A 38 -0.15 6.18 -2.10
N TYR A 39 0.55 7.30 -2.22
CA TYR A 39 1.88 7.36 -2.83
C TYR A 39 2.96 7.14 -1.78
N PHE A 40 3.85 6.19 -2.01
CA PHE A 40 4.95 5.87 -1.10
C PHE A 40 6.19 5.42 -1.89
N GLU A 41 7.31 6.12 -1.71
CA GLU A 41 8.62 5.79 -2.30
C GLU A 41 8.60 5.51 -3.81
N GLY A 42 7.86 6.32 -4.57
CA GLY A 42 7.80 6.17 -6.04
C GLY A 42 6.76 5.18 -6.54
N GLN A 43 6.06 4.48 -5.64
CA GLN A 43 5.03 3.51 -5.96
C GLN A 43 3.68 3.93 -5.38
N ILE A 44 2.61 3.60 -6.10
CA ILE A 44 1.24 3.79 -5.61
C ILE A 44 0.78 2.48 -5.02
N HIS A 45 0.16 2.56 -3.84
CA HIS A 45 -0.36 1.39 -3.16
C HIS A 45 -1.85 1.53 -2.92
N GLU A 46 -2.62 0.50 -3.24
CA GLU A 46 -4.02 0.38 -2.84
C GLU A 46 -4.09 -0.29 -1.45
N VAL A 47 -4.87 0.30 -0.55
CA VAL A 47 -5.10 -0.21 0.79
C VAL A 47 -6.18 -1.30 0.77
N ILE A 48 -5.78 -2.56 0.97
CA ILE A 48 -6.69 -3.72 0.94
C ILE A 48 -7.28 -4.06 2.32
N ARG A 49 -6.69 -3.51 3.39
CA ARG A 49 -7.14 -3.68 4.79
C ARG A 49 -6.97 -2.36 5.53
N SER A 50 -7.90 -2.02 6.43
CA SER A 50 -7.75 -0.82 7.26
C SER A 50 -6.44 -0.90 8.06
N VAL A 51 -5.65 0.16 7.95
CA VAL A 51 -4.26 0.18 8.37
C VAL A 51 -3.95 1.54 8.98
N SER A 52 -3.38 1.49 10.18
CA SER A 52 -2.80 2.68 10.79
C SER A 52 -1.64 3.13 9.93
N GLY A 53 -1.51 4.43 9.74
CA GLY A 53 -0.36 5.04 9.09
C GLY A 53 0.95 4.68 9.78
N TYR A 54 1.00 4.18 11.02
CA TYR A 54 2.27 3.65 11.56
C TYR A 54 2.82 2.43 10.82
N ARG A 55 1.97 1.71 10.06
CA ARG A 55 2.41 0.65 9.17
C ARG A 55 2.68 1.27 7.79
N LYS A 56 3.93 1.28 7.37
CA LYS A 56 4.33 1.77 6.05
C LYS A 56 3.89 0.78 4.97
N PRO A 57 3.53 1.24 3.76
CA PRO A 57 3.48 0.38 2.59
C PRO A 57 4.78 -0.43 2.43
N ALA A 58 4.68 -1.60 1.81
CA ALA A 58 5.82 -2.46 1.55
C ALA A 58 6.05 -2.50 0.05
N THR A 59 7.21 -1.99 -0.37
CA THR A 59 7.66 -1.99 -1.78
C THR A 59 8.31 -3.32 -2.17
N VAL A 60 8.58 -4.19 -1.18
CA VAL A 60 9.23 -5.50 -1.33
C VAL A 60 8.54 -6.56 -0.46
N VAL A 61 8.74 -7.82 -0.84
CA VAL A 61 8.31 -8.97 -0.03
C VAL A 61 9.35 -9.25 1.05
N TYR A 62 8.92 -9.30 2.32
CA TYR A 62 9.83 -9.51 3.46
C TYR A 62 9.86 -10.96 3.96
N TRP A 63 8.80 -11.72 3.73
CA TRP A 63 8.63 -13.08 4.23
C TRP A 63 8.10 -13.98 3.12
N GLU A 64 8.72 -15.13 2.93
CA GLU A 64 8.21 -16.20 2.08
C GLU A 64 7.96 -17.46 2.91
N GLU A 65 6.97 -18.26 2.53
CA GLU A 65 6.76 -19.56 3.14
C GLU A 65 7.93 -20.50 2.79
N SER A 66 8.52 -21.12 3.80
CA SER A 66 9.64 -22.04 3.63
C SER A 66 9.15 -23.34 3.00
N SER A 67 9.61 -23.66 1.79
CA SER A 67 9.31 -24.92 1.09
C SER A 67 10.09 -26.14 1.63
N ASP A 68 10.93 -25.96 2.65
CA ASP A 68 11.76 -27.03 3.20
C ASP A 68 10.96 -27.97 4.12
N ILE A 69 10.59 -29.13 3.57
CA ILE A 69 9.83 -30.20 4.25
C ILE A 69 10.60 -30.77 5.47
N ARG A 70 11.91 -30.52 5.58
CA ARG A 70 12.74 -31.02 6.69
C ARG A 70 12.70 -30.14 7.93
N VAL A 71 12.14 -28.93 7.83
CA VAL A 71 12.10 -27.98 8.94
C VAL A 71 10.82 -28.23 9.74
N ASP A 72 10.98 -28.81 10.93
CA ASP A 72 9.90 -28.93 11.90
C ASP A 72 9.58 -27.54 12.50
N ALA A 73 8.35 -27.08 12.28
CA ALA A 73 7.86 -25.81 12.82
C ALA A 73 8.01 -25.74 14.35
N GLY A 74 7.95 -26.86 15.06
CA GLY A 74 8.15 -26.93 16.52
C GLY A 74 9.58 -26.64 16.99
N GLN A 75 10.56 -26.70 16.10
CA GLN A 75 11.98 -26.43 16.40
C GLN A 75 12.43 -25.02 16.00
N VAL A 76 11.62 -24.32 15.21
CA VAL A 76 11.89 -22.94 14.77
C VAL A 76 11.33 -21.95 15.79
N VAL A 77 12.12 -20.92 16.09
CA VAL A 77 11.70 -19.87 17.03
C VAL A 77 10.47 -19.14 16.49
N ASN A 78 9.50 -18.88 17.36
CA ASN A 78 8.31 -18.11 17.00
C ASN A 78 8.66 -16.68 16.61
N TYR A 79 7.94 -16.14 15.62
CA TYR A 79 8.02 -14.73 15.25
C TYR A 79 7.70 -13.83 16.45
N SER A 80 8.43 -12.73 16.57
CA SER A 80 8.25 -11.70 17.59
C SER A 80 8.46 -10.32 16.96
N GLN A 81 7.50 -9.41 17.18
CA GLN A 81 7.60 -8.01 16.74
C GLN A 81 8.74 -7.23 17.40
N PHE A 82 9.31 -7.74 18.50
CA PHE A 82 10.41 -7.11 19.22
C PHE A 82 11.79 -7.58 18.74
N ASN A 83 11.83 -8.57 17.85
CA ASN A 83 13.08 -9.07 17.27
C ASN A 83 13.46 -8.27 16.01
N THR A 84 14.66 -8.56 15.51
CA THR A 84 15.21 -8.03 14.26
C THR A 84 15.67 -9.22 13.43
N TYR A 85 15.34 -9.18 12.14
CA TYR A 85 15.49 -10.28 11.22
C TYR A 85 16.32 -9.87 10.02
N TYR A 86 17.15 -10.80 9.55
CA TYR A 86 18.01 -10.66 8.38
C TYR A 86 17.65 -11.70 7.32
N PRO A 87 17.98 -11.47 6.04
CA PRO A 87 17.72 -12.43 4.97
C PRO A 87 18.27 -13.83 5.31
N GLY A 88 17.40 -14.84 5.17
CA GLY A 88 17.69 -16.24 5.51
C GLY A 88 17.23 -16.68 6.91
N ASP A 89 16.93 -15.75 7.83
CA ASP A 89 16.36 -16.08 9.13
C ASP A 89 15.04 -16.82 8.97
N LYS A 90 14.81 -17.85 9.80
CA LYS A 90 13.59 -18.64 9.79
C LYS A 90 12.80 -18.43 11.07
N VAL A 91 11.49 -18.21 10.93
CA VAL A 91 10.57 -18.05 12.05
C VAL A 91 9.32 -18.91 11.87
N ASN A 92 8.77 -19.41 12.97
CA ASN A 92 7.43 -19.99 12.98
C ASN A 92 6.41 -18.88 13.22
N TYR A 93 5.40 -18.80 12.36
CA TYR A 93 4.23 -17.97 12.57
C TYR A 93 2.96 -18.78 12.30
N ASN A 94 2.13 -18.96 13.33
CA ASN A 94 0.90 -19.75 13.27
C ASN A 94 1.08 -21.19 12.73
N GLY A 95 2.22 -21.83 13.02
CA GLY A 95 2.49 -23.21 12.62
C GLY A 95 3.14 -23.35 11.23
N ILE A 96 3.35 -22.25 10.52
CA ILE A 96 4.03 -22.21 9.22
C ILE A 96 5.40 -21.56 9.39
N VAL A 97 6.43 -22.14 8.77
CA VAL A 97 7.79 -21.59 8.80
C VAL A 97 7.94 -20.59 7.66
N TYR A 98 8.39 -19.38 7.99
CA TYR A 98 8.72 -18.34 7.02
C TYR A 98 10.22 -18.10 6.98
N THR A 99 10.73 -17.83 5.78
CA THR A 99 12.10 -17.34 5.57
C THR A 99 12.05 -15.83 5.35
N CYS A 100 12.91 -15.10 6.04
CA CYS A 100 13.09 -13.68 5.85
C CYS A 100 13.83 -13.43 4.53
N LEU A 101 13.30 -12.53 3.70
CA LEU A 101 13.89 -12.14 2.41
C LEU A 101 14.61 -10.79 2.47
N ASN A 102 14.11 -9.88 3.30
CA ASN A 102 14.64 -8.52 3.46
C ASN A 102 14.71 -8.16 4.94
N GLU A 103 15.75 -7.42 5.31
CA GLU A 103 15.98 -7.02 6.70
C GLU A 103 14.80 -6.21 7.26
N ASN A 104 14.34 -6.57 8.46
CA ASN A 104 13.20 -5.91 9.10
C ASN A 104 13.19 -6.14 10.62
N GLY A 105 12.26 -5.49 11.31
CA GLY A 105 12.02 -5.65 12.73
C GLY A 105 12.38 -4.42 13.56
N TYR A 106 12.44 -4.61 14.87
CA TYR A 106 12.44 -3.53 15.85
C TYR A 106 13.58 -2.51 15.68
N LYS A 107 14.81 -2.97 15.41
CA LYS A 107 15.97 -2.07 15.25
C LYS A 107 15.91 -1.20 13.99
N PHE A 108 15.10 -1.58 13.01
CA PHE A 108 14.94 -0.84 11.76
C PHE A 108 13.73 0.09 11.78
N ASP A 109 12.95 0.13 12.87
CA ASP A 109 11.64 0.80 12.92
C ASP A 109 10.74 0.38 11.74
N ASP A 110 10.84 -0.90 11.35
CA ASP A 110 10.11 -1.49 10.23
C ASP A 110 9.67 -2.92 10.57
N VAL A 111 8.63 -3.03 11.41
CA VAL A 111 8.11 -4.34 11.84
C VAL A 111 7.22 -4.93 10.75
N ARG A 112 7.68 -6.02 10.13
CA ARG A 112 6.96 -6.75 9.09
C ARG A 112 6.51 -8.11 9.63
N ILE A 113 5.21 -8.31 9.73
CA ILE A 113 4.64 -9.57 10.25
C ILE A 113 4.45 -10.54 9.07
N PRO A 114 4.89 -11.81 9.17
CA PRO A 114 4.60 -12.82 8.15
C PRO A 114 3.09 -12.91 7.84
N LEU A 115 2.73 -13.14 6.58
CA LEU A 115 1.34 -13.16 6.06
C LEU A 115 0.55 -11.84 6.13
N VAL A 116 1.08 -10.78 6.72
CA VAL A 116 0.33 -9.51 6.86
C VAL A 116 0.76 -8.53 5.77
N GLY A 117 0.04 -8.57 4.64
CA GLY A 117 0.01 -7.49 3.64
C GLY A 117 -1.21 -6.60 3.86
N GLY A 118 -1.00 -5.29 4.04
CA GLY A 118 -2.07 -4.29 4.16
C GLY A 118 -2.37 -3.54 2.87
N TRP A 119 -1.57 -3.78 1.84
CA TRP A 119 -1.51 -2.99 0.60
C TRP A 119 -1.02 -3.87 -0.54
N ILE A 120 -1.37 -3.46 -1.75
CA ILE A 120 -0.84 -3.98 -3.01
C ILE A 120 -0.39 -2.81 -3.87
N GLU A 121 0.70 -2.99 -4.63
CA GLU A 121 1.12 -1.99 -5.62
C GLU A 121 0.01 -1.84 -6.68
N ALA A 122 -0.32 -0.59 -7.00
CA ALA A 122 -1.30 -0.22 -8.01
C ALA A 122 -0.56 0.33 -9.23
N GLU A 123 -0.89 -0.19 -10.41
CA GLU A 123 -0.32 0.31 -11.67
C GLU A 123 -0.90 1.69 -12.01
N ALA A 124 -0.02 2.62 -12.37
CA ALA A 124 -0.37 3.95 -12.86
C ALA A 124 -0.10 4.07 -14.35
N SER A 125 -0.98 4.80 -15.06
CA SER A 125 -0.80 5.13 -16.48
C SER A 125 -0.90 6.62 -16.70
N LEU A 126 -0.25 7.15 -17.74
CA LEU A 126 -0.46 8.55 -18.13
C LEU A 126 -1.92 8.77 -18.52
N TRP A 127 -2.52 9.84 -18.02
CA TRP A 127 -3.90 10.19 -18.34
C TRP A 127 -4.09 10.43 -19.84
N GLN A 128 -5.14 9.85 -20.39
CA GLN A 128 -5.58 10.02 -21.77
C GLN A 128 -7.09 10.27 -21.78
N PRO A 129 -7.65 10.94 -22.80
CA PRO A 129 -9.08 11.17 -22.94
C PRO A 129 -9.80 9.89 -23.41
N VAL A 130 -9.79 8.84 -22.59
CA VAL A 130 -10.41 7.53 -22.83
C VAL A 130 -11.26 7.10 -21.63
N GLU A 131 -12.09 6.08 -21.80
CA GLU A 131 -12.80 5.48 -20.67
C GLU A 131 -11.85 4.62 -19.82
N TYR A 132 -11.91 4.81 -18.51
CA TYR A 132 -11.14 4.05 -17.54
C TYR A 132 -12.07 3.21 -16.66
N PRO A 133 -11.60 2.05 -16.17
CA PRO A 133 -12.32 1.31 -15.15
C PRO A 133 -12.35 2.09 -13.83
N LEU A 134 -13.37 1.80 -13.02
CA LEU A 134 -13.47 2.32 -11.66
C LEU A 134 -12.20 1.96 -10.86
N TRP A 135 -11.68 2.91 -10.11
CA TRP A 135 -10.44 2.83 -9.32
C TRP A 135 -9.13 2.82 -10.11
N ALA A 136 -9.16 3.02 -11.43
CA ALA A 136 -7.92 3.18 -12.21
C ALA A 136 -7.07 4.34 -11.68
N VAL A 137 -5.75 4.14 -11.63
CA VAL A 137 -4.81 5.19 -11.23
C VAL A 137 -4.15 5.81 -12.46
N VAL A 138 -4.17 7.13 -12.50
CA VAL A 138 -3.62 7.91 -13.62
C VAL A 138 -2.67 9.01 -13.13
N GLU A 139 -1.65 9.29 -13.93
CA GLU A 139 -0.77 10.45 -13.77
C GLU A 139 -1.22 11.58 -14.70
N TYR A 140 -1.40 12.78 -14.15
CA TYR A 140 -1.71 13.99 -14.89
C TYR A 140 -0.91 15.16 -14.31
N GLU A 141 -0.12 15.82 -15.16
CA GLU A 141 0.72 16.99 -14.79
C GLU A 141 1.62 16.75 -13.56
N GLY A 142 2.18 15.54 -13.43
CA GLY A 142 3.09 15.17 -12.32
C GLY A 142 2.39 14.86 -11.00
N ALA A 143 1.06 14.76 -10.99
CA ALA A 143 0.25 14.32 -9.86
C ALA A 143 -0.54 13.06 -10.19
N PHE A 144 -0.83 12.25 -9.17
CA PHE A 144 -1.58 11.00 -9.33
C PHE A 144 -3.01 11.11 -8.83
N TYR A 145 -3.92 10.45 -9.55
CA TYR A 145 -5.35 10.48 -9.27
C TYR A 145 -5.93 9.07 -9.38
N THR A 146 -6.81 8.72 -8.44
CA THR A 146 -7.65 7.52 -8.55
C THR A 146 -8.99 7.91 -9.15
N LEU A 147 -9.34 7.29 -10.28
CA LEU A 147 -10.58 7.56 -10.98
C LEU A 147 -11.76 6.87 -10.29
N MET A 148 -12.82 7.62 -10.04
CA MET A 148 -14.05 7.15 -9.41
C MET A 148 -15.25 7.47 -10.31
N THR A 149 -16.28 6.63 -10.30
CA THR A 149 -17.61 6.97 -10.82
C THR A 149 -18.43 7.54 -9.67
N LEU A 150 -19.10 8.66 -9.90
CA LEU A 150 -20.15 9.19 -9.02
C LEU A 150 -21.47 8.45 -9.23
#